data_AF-A0A5Q2RIU2-F1
#
_entry.id   AF-A0A5Q2RIU2-F1
#
_cell.length_a   1.000
_cell.length_b   1.000
_cell.length_c   1.000
_cell.angle_alpha   90.00
_cell.angle_beta   90.00
_cell.angle_gamma   90.00
#
_symmetry.space_group_name_H-M   'P 1'
#
loop_
_entity.id
_entity.type
_entity.pdbx_description
1 polymer ?
#
loop_
_entity_poly.entity_id
_entity_poly.type
_entity_poly.pdbx_seq_one_letter_code
_entity_poly.pdbx_strand_id
1 'polypeptide(L)'
;MSRAARLGPWFRRNPHLAIAAAAALFIGVFALRVLTGDERDATGLLFVLPIALVASAFGLRAGTAAAAGAVGLLAAWVSIEGVELTLLGWAARTTPMLLLGVLIGHASDTQRAAEGVATDLAVAEERQREAAEINDTLVQNLAVAKWKLESGDVAGGIEVLDETIHAGEGLVRTLLGGLGISNGERRRSRPRALHRH
;
A
#
# COMPACT_ATOMS: atom_id res chain seq x y z
N MET A 1 2.92 18.38 5.26
CA MET A 1 2.06 17.21 5.57
C MET A 1 0.71 17.36 4.88
N SER A 2 0.56 16.70 3.72
CA SER A 2 -0.61 16.78 2.84
C SER A 2 -1.87 16.23 3.51
N ARG A 3 -3.03 16.87 3.30
CA ARG A 3 -4.35 16.53 3.90
C ARG A 3 -4.70 15.04 3.77
N ALA A 4 -4.28 14.37 2.70
CA ALA A 4 -4.48 12.94 2.45
C ALA A 4 -3.82 12.03 3.50
N ALA A 5 -2.64 12.41 4.01
CA ALA A 5 -1.92 11.65 5.04
C ALA A 5 -2.62 11.71 6.41
N ARG A 6 -3.67 12.53 6.59
CA ARG A 6 -4.54 12.52 7.78
C ARG A 6 -5.79 11.63 7.62
N LEU A 7 -6.22 11.32 6.40
CA LEU A 7 -7.48 10.62 6.13
C LEU A 7 -7.37 9.08 6.08
N GLY A 8 -6.15 8.54 6.01
CA GLY A 8 -5.91 7.09 6.12
C GLY A 8 -6.39 6.51 7.46
N PRO A 9 -6.89 5.26 7.50
CA PRO A 9 -7.38 4.62 8.72
C PRO A 9 -6.30 4.53 9.81
N TRP A 10 -6.68 4.82 11.06
CA TRP A 10 -5.75 4.87 12.20
C TRP A 10 -4.97 3.57 12.42
N PHE A 11 -5.60 2.43 12.13
CA PHE A 11 -5.02 1.10 12.31
C PHE A 11 -3.89 0.79 11.31
N ARG A 12 -3.84 1.49 10.16
CA ARG A 12 -2.73 1.38 9.22
C ARG A 12 -1.51 2.20 9.65
N ARG A 13 -1.71 3.29 10.39
CA ARG A 13 -0.61 4.11 10.91
C ARG A 13 0.04 3.49 12.15
N ASN A 14 -0.74 2.81 12.99
CA ASN A 14 -0.29 2.27 14.27
C ASN A 14 -0.54 0.76 14.34
N PRO A 15 0.34 -0.07 13.73
CA PRO A 15 0.13 -1.52 13.64
C PRO A 15 0.05 -2.18 15.03
N HIS A 16 0.82 -1.69 16.01
CA HIS A 16 0.77 -2.20 17.38
C HIS A 16 -0.59 -1.96 18.04
N LEU A 17 -1.19 -0.78 17.85
CA LEU A 17 -2.53 -0.50 18.38
C LEU A 17 -3.61 -1.32 17.68
N ALA A 18 -3.46 -1.58 16.38
CA ALA A 18 -4.37 -2.44 15.65
C ALA A 18 -4.35 -3.88 16.18
N ILE A 19 -3.15 -4.43 16.44
CA ILE A 19 -2.98 -5.76 17.04
C ILE A 19 -3.54 -5.79 18.46
N ALA A 20 -3.24 -4.78 19.29
CA ALA A 20 -3.74 -4.71 20.66
C ALA A 20 -5.28 -4.64 20.68
N ALA A 21 -5.89 -3.82 19.82
CA ALA A 21 -7.34 -3.72 19.68
C ALA A 21 -7.95 -5.04 19.18
N ALA A 22 -7.35 -5.68 18.18
CA ALA A 22 -7.81 -6.98 17.69
C ALA A 22 -7.73 -8.07 18.76
N ALA A 23 -6.62 -8.13 19.50
CA ALA A 23 -6.44 -9.07 20.60
C ALA A 23 -7.47 -8.83 21.72
N ALA A 24 -7.68 -7.56 22.10
CA ALA A 24 -8.69 -7.19 23.09
C ALA A 24 -10.11 -7.59 22.63
N LEU A 25 -10.44 -7.40 21.36
CA LEU A 25 -11.70 -7.84 20.77
C LEU A 25 -11.84 -9.37 20.78
N PHE A 26 -10.82 -10.11 20.36
CA PHE A 26 -10.85 -11.58 20.39
C PHE A 26 -11.07 -12.11 21.82
N ILE A 27 -10.30 -11.59 22.79
CA ILE A 27 -10.40 -11.97 24.20
C ILE A 27 -11.77 -11.59 24.74
N GLY A 28 -12.24 -10.37 24.49
CA GLY A 28 -13.52 -9.89 24.97
C GLY A 28 -14.71 -10.68 24.42
N VAL A 29 -14.72 -10.98 23.12
CA VAL A 29 -15.78 -11.79 22.49
C VAL A 29 -15.77 -13.22 23.04
N PHE A 30 -14.58 -13.81 23.21
CA PHE A 30 -14.47 -15.15 23.77
C PHE A 30 -14.90 -15.21 25.25
N ALA A 31 -14.45 -14.27 26.07
CA ALA A 31 -14.84 -14.17 27.47
C ALA A 31 -16.35 -13.95 27.61
N LEU A 32 -16.93 -13.05 26.81
CA LEU A 32 -18.37 -12.84 26.76
C LEU A 32 -19.09 -14.14 26.42
N ARG A 33 -18.61 -14.87 25.41
CA ARG A 33 -19.19 -16.16 25.00
C ARG A 33 -19.22 -17.17 26.15
N VAL A 34 -18.10 -17.35 26.83
CA VAL A 34 -17.97 -18.26 28.00
C VAL A 34 -18.88 -17.84 29.15
N LEU A 35 -19.04 -16.53 29.39
CA LEU A 35 -19.87 -16.03 30.50
C LEU A 35 -21.37 -16.11 30.22
N THR A 36 -21.78 -15.94 28.96
CA THR A 36 -23.21 -15.93 28.61
C THR A 36 -23.79 -17.31 28.38
N GLY A 37 -22.98 -18.30 27.96
CA GLY A 37 -23.43 -19.68 27.69
C GLY A 37 -24.58 -19.83 26.69
N ASP A 38 -24.99 -18.75 26.02
CA ASP A 38 -26.18 -18.73 25.19
C ASP A 38 -25.83 -19.36 23.83
N GLU A 39 -26.56 -20.42 23.45
CA GLU A 39 -26.43 -21.12 22.16
C GLU A 39 -26.75 -20.20 20.97
N ARG A 40 -27.30 -19.01 21.24
CA ARG A 40 -27.61 -18.00 20.23
C ARG A 40 -26.35 -17.61 19.45
N ASP A 41 -26.45 -17.82 18.14
CA ASP A 41 -25.40 -17.62 17.15
C ASP A 41 -24.89 -16.16 17.07
N ALA A 42 -25.59 -15.22 17.71
CA ALA A 42 -25.30 -13.79 17.71
C ALA A 42 -23.89 -13.44 18.22
N THR A 43 -23.39 -14.14 19.24
CA THR A 43 -22.05 -13.84 19.79
C THR A 43 -20.94 -14.28 18.83
N GLY A 44 -21.18 -15.32 18.01
CA GLY A 44 -20.24 -15.77 16.99
C GLY A 44 -20.01 -14.72 15.90
N LEU A 45 -21.04 -13.94 15.57
CA LEU A 45 -20.96 -12.82 14.62
C LEU A 45 -19.99 -11.72 15.09
N LEU A 46 -19.72 -11.59 16.39
CA LEU A 46 -18.78 -10.57 16.88
C LEU A 46 -17.32 -10.85 16.50
N PHE A 47 -16.95 -12.10 16.20
CA PHE A 47 -15.61 -12.43 15.70
C PHE A 47 -15.32 -11.82 14.32
N VAL A 48 -16.35 -11.43 13.57
CA VAL A 48 -16.22 -10.69 12.30
C VAL A 48 -15.42 -9.40 12.50
N LEU A 49 -15.59 -8.70 13.62
CA LEU A 49 -14.94 -7.42 13.90
C LEU A 49 -13.41 -7.52 13.97
N PRO A 50 -12.82 -8.35 14.86
CA PRO A 50 -11.37 -8.48 14.90
C PRO A 50 -10.79 -9.11 13.62
N ILE A 51 -11.50 -10.04 12.97
CA ILE A 51 -11.05 -10.61 11.69
C ILE A 51 -10.97 -9.52 10.62
N ALA A 52 -12.01 -8.71 10.47
CA ALA A 52 -12.05 -7.62 9.50
C ALA A 52 -10.99 -6.54 9.79
N LEU A 53 -10.77 -6.23 11.06
CA LEU A 53 -9.72 -5.29 11.48
C LEU A 53 -8.33 -5.80 11.07
N VAL A 54 -8.00 -7.06 11.37
CA VAL A 54 -6.69 -7.65 11.03
C VAL A 54 -6.53 -7.79 9.52
N ALA A 55 -7.56 -8.27 8.82
CA ALA A 55 -7.55 -8.42 7.37
C ALA A 55 -7.36 -7.08 6.65
N SER A 56 -8.06 -6.03 7.08
CA SER A 56 -7.93 -4.68 6.51
C SER A 56 -6.59 -4.01 6.83
N ALA A 57 -6.06 -4.24 8.03
CA ALA A 57 -4.79 -3.66 8.47
C ALA A 57 -3.57 -4.33 7.83
N PHE A 58 -3.60 -5.66 7.66
CA PHE A 58 -2.40 -6.45 7.34
C PHE A 58 -2.55 -7.33 6.09
N GLY A 59 -3.73 -7.39 5.48
CA GLY A 59 -3.94 -8.08 4.19
C GLY A 59 -4.33 -9.55 4.35
N LEU A 60 -4.16 -10.32 3.26
CA LEU A 60 -4.66 -11.68 3.14
C LEU A 60 -4.08 -12.63 4.18
N ARG A 61 -2.76 -12.67 4.33
CA ARG A 61 -2.08 -13.62 5.24
C ARG A 61 -2.50 -13.45 6.69
N ALA A 62 -2.62 -12.20 7.14
CA ALA A 62 -3.02 -11.90 8.50
C ALA A 62 -4.53 -12.10 8.69
N GLY A 63 -5.35 -11.75 7.70
CA GLY A 63 -6.79 -12.01 7.71
C GLY A 63 -7.12 -13.50 7.79
N THR A 64 -6.41 -14.34 7.03
CA THR A 64 -6.58 -15.81 7.10
C THR A 64 -6.09 -16.37 8.43
N ALA A 65 -4.97 -15.89 8.97
CA ALA A 65 -4.49 -16.28 10.28
C ALA A 65 -5.47 -15.89 11.40
N ALA A 66 -6.05 -14.69 11.34
CA ALA A 66 -7.05 -14.24 12.29
C ALA A 66 -8.34 -15.07 12.21
N ALA A 67 -8.81 -15.39 11.00
CA ALA A 67 -9.97 -16.26 10.82
C ALA A 67 -9.71 -17.68 11.35
N ALA A 68 -8.54 -18.25 11.08
CA ALA A 68 -8.13 -19.54 11.65
C ALA A 68 -8.07 -19.49 13.19
N GLY A 69 -7.56 -18.40 13.76
CA GLY A 69 -7.58 -18.16 15.21
C GLY A 69 -9.00 -18.12 15.78
N ALA A 70 -9.94 -17.44 15.10
CA ALA A 70 -11.35 -17.42 15.48
C ALA A 70 -11.98 -18.82 15.48
N VAL A 71 -11.69 -19.62 14.47
CA VAL A 71 -12.13 -21.02 14.39
C VAL A 71 -11.54 -21.86 15.54
N GLY A 72 -10.27 -21.63 15.88
CA GLY A 72 -9.62 -22.28 17.04
C GLY A 72 -10.27 -21.90 18.37
N LEU A 73 -10.61 -20.62 18.56
CA LEU A 73 -11.35 -20.15 19.74
C LEU A 73 -12.75 -20.77 19.82
N LEU A 74 -13.46 -20.88 18.68
CA LEU A 74 -14.73 -21.58 18.62
C LEU A 74 -14.56 -23.06 19.03
N ALA A 75 -13.55 -23.75 18.50
CA ALA A 75 -13.25 -25.12 18.86
C ALA A 75 -12.98 -25.30 20.36
N ALA A 76 -12.18 -24.40 20.94
CA ALA A 76 -11.90 -24.42 22.37
C ALA A 76 -13.18 -24.27 23.20
N TRP A 77 -14.08 -23.36 22.82
CA TRP A 77 -15.36 -23.18 23.50
C TRP A 77 -16.24 -24.44 23.40
N VAL A 78 -16.36 -25.04 22.21
CA VAL A 78 -17.12 -26.27 21.98
C VAL A 78 -16.60 -27.41 22.86
N SER A 79 -15.27 -27.54 23.01
CA SER A 79 -14.66 -28.53 23.90
C SER A 79 -14.89 -28.24 25.38
N ILE A 80 -14.94 -26.98 25.81
CA ILE A 80 -15.17 -26.58 27.20
C ILE A 80 -16.62 -26.85 27.61
N GLU A 81 -17.59 -26.50 26.76
CA GLU A 81 -19.02 -26.66 27.05
C GLU A 81 -19.57 -28.04 26.68
N GLY A 82 -18.78 -28.89 26.01
CA GLY A 82 -19.20 -30.24 25.63
C GLY A 82 -20.31 -30.25 24.57
N VAL A 83 -20.41 -29.21 23.75
CA VAL A 83 -21.46 -29.06 22.74
C VAL A 83 -21.17 -29.97 21.54
N GLU A 84 -22.13 -30.80 21.14
CA GLU A 84 -22.01 -31.58 19.91
C GLU A 84 -22.48 -30.76 18.70
N LEU A 85 -21.52 -30.29 17.91
CA LEU A 85 -21.79 -29.63 16.64
C LEU A 85 -21.77 -30.65 15.50
N THR A 86 -22.87 -30.69 14.74
CA THR A 86 -22.90 -31.39 13.46
C THR A 86 -21.91 -30.76 12.47
N LEU A 87 -21.54 -31.51 11.42
CA LEU A 87 -20.69 -30.99 10.35
C LEU A 87 -21.26 -29.69 9.73
N LEU A 88 -22.58 -29.63 9.57
CA LEU A 88 -23.28 -28.44 9.07
C LEU A 88 -23.21 -27.28 10.08
N GLY A 89 -23.32 -27.57 11.38
CA GLY A 89 -23.17 -26.57 12.45
C GLY A 89 -21.76 -25.98 12.52
N TRP A 90 -20.73 -26.78 12.22
CA TRP A 90 -19.37 -26.30 12.02
C TRP A 90 -19.25 -25.42 10.79
N ALA A 91 -19.69 -25.93 9.63
CA ALA A 91 -19.58 -25.24 8.36
C ALA A 91 -20.31 -23.89 8.35
N ALA A 92 -21.50 -23.80 8.95
CA ALA A 92 -22.29 -22.58 9.03
C ALA A 92 -21.56 -21.43 9.77
N ARG A 93 -20.63 -21.76 10.68
CA ARG A 93 -19.92 -20.77 11.52
C ARG A 93 -18.52 -20.47 11.00
N THR A 94 -17.78 -21.50 10.59
CA THR A 94 -16.39 -21.33 10.15
C THR A 94 -16.31 -20.78 8.73
N THR A 95 -17.25 -21.16 7.86
CA THR A 95 -17.24 -20.72 6.45
C THR A 95 -17.33 -19.21 6.34
N PRO A 96 -18.30 -18.51 6.97
CA PRO A 96 -18.35 -17.04 6.90
C PRO A 96 -17.10 -16.37 7.47
N MET A 97 -16.53 -16.88 8.57
CA MET A 97 -15.32 -16.31 9.19
C MET A 97 -14.10 -16.42 8.26
N LEU A 98 -13.90 -17.59 7.67
CA LEU A 98 -12.81 -17.84 6.72
C LEU A 98 -12.99 -17.01 5.44
N LEU A 99 -14.20 -17.02 4.87
CA LEU A 99 -14.52 -16.21 3.70
C LEU A 99 -14.28 -14.72 3.95
N LEU A 100 -14.69 -14.21 5.11
CA LEU A 100 -14.48 -12.82 5.49
C LEU A 100 -12.99 -12.46 5.57
N GLY A 101 -12.19 -13.28 6.26
CA GLY A 101 -10.74 -13.06 6.40
C GLY A 101 -10.02 -13.08 5.05
N VAL A 102 -10.40 -14.01 4.18
CA VAL A 102 -9.85 -14.13 2.81
C VAL A 102 -10.29 -12.95 1.94
N LEU A 103 -11.59 -12.65 1.89
CA LEU A 103 -12.15 -11.66 0.98
C LEU A 103 -11.70 -10.24 1.33
N ILE A 104 -11.80 -9.86 2.62
CA ILE A 104 -11.33 -8.54 3.06
C ILE A 104 -9.82 -8.44 2.91
N GLY A 105 -9.09 -9.51 3.24
CA GLY A 105 -7.64 -9.52 3.13
C GLY A 105 -7.17 -9.36 1.68
N HIS A 106 -7.79 -10.09 0.75
CA HIS A 106 -7.51 -9.97 -0.68
C HIS A 106 -7.89 -8.59 -1.22
N ALA A 107 -9.08 -8.08 -0.90
CA ALA A 107 -9.51 -6.75 -1.30
C ALA A 107 -8.54 -5.67 -0.80
N SER A 108 -8.04 -5.81 0.43
CA SER A 108 -7.08 -4.89 1.03
C SER A 108 -5.73 -4.93 0.35
N ASP A 109 -5.23 -6.12 -0.03
CA ASP A 109 -3.98 -6.25 -0.76
C ASP A 109 -4.09 -5.70 -2.19
N THR A 110 -5.19 -5.97 -2.88
CA THR A 110 -5.47 -5.41 -4.21
C THR A 110 -5.59 -3.89 -4.17
N GLN A 111 -6.26 -3.34 -3.15
CA GLN A 111 -6.34 -1.90 -2.95
C GLN A 111 -4.95 -1.27 -2.73
N ARG A 112 -4.09 -1.89 -1.90
CA ARG A 112 -2.72 -1.39 -1.68
C ARG A 112 -1.88 -1.44 -2.95
N ALA A 113 -2.02 -2.50 -3.74
CA ALA A 113 -1.34 -2.61 -5.02
C ALA A 113 -1.78 -1.49 -5.98
N ALA A 114 -3.08 -1.20 -6.05
CA ALA A 114 -3.62 -0.12 -6.86
C ALA A 114 -3.16 1.27 -6.38
N GLU A 115 -3.16 1.53 -5.07
CA GLU A 115 -2.67 2.78 -4.47
C GLU A 115 -1.18 3.02 -4.76
N GLY A 116 -0.37 1.95 -4.72
CA GLY A 116 1.06 2.01 -5.08
C GLY A 116 1.27 2.44 -6.53
N VAL A 117 0.58 1.77 -7.47
CA VAL A 117 0.65 2.12 -8.91
C VAL A 117 0.19 3.55 -9.16
N ALA A 118 -0.90 3.99 -8.54
CA ALA A 118 -1.40 5.36 -8.70
C ALA A 118 -0.39 6.41 -8.22
N THR A 119 0.31 6.13 -7.12
CA THR A 119 1.35 7.03 -6.59
C THR A 119 2.54 7.12 -7.53
N ASP A 120 2.98 5.98 -8.09
CA ASP A 120 4.09 5.93 -9.05
C ASP A 120 3.74 6.68 -10.34
N LEU A 121 2.50 6.56 -10.82
CA LEU A 121 2.00 7.31 -11.98
C LEU A 121 1.97 8.81 -11.71
N ALA A 122 1.47 9.25 -10.55
CA ALA A 122 1.44 10.66 -10.19
C ALA A 122 2.86 11.27 -10.12
N VAL A 123 3.84 10.53 -9.60
CA VAL A 123 5.24 10.96 -9.60
C VAL A 123 5.82 11.03 -11.01
N ALA A 124 5.43 10.13 -11.91
CA ALA A 124 5.86 10.15 -13.30
C ALA A 124 5.25 11.32 -14.10
N GLU A 125 3.95 11.60 -13.89
CA GLU A 125 3.26 12.73 -14.51
C GLU A 125 3.87 14.08 -14.10
N GLU A 126 4.18 14.25 -12.80
CA GLU A 126 4.80 15.48 -12.31
C GLU A 126 6.16 15.73 -12.98
N ARG A 127 7.01 14.70 -13.06
CA ARG A 127 8.30 14.80 -13.74
C ARG A 127 8.18 15.14 -15.23
N GLN A 128 7.14 14.64 -15.90
CA GLN A 128 6.89 15.00 -17.29
C GLN A 128 6.49 16.48 -17.44
N ARG A 129 5.68 17.01 -16.51
CA ARG A 129 5.31 18.43 -16.52
C ARG A 129 6.51 19.33 -16.28
N GLU A 130 7.32 19.03 -15.26
CA GLU A 130 8.55 19.78 -14.98
C GLU A 130 9.48 19.81 -16.21
N ALA A 131 9.66 18.68 -16.89
CA ALA A 131 10.48 18.62 -18.10
C ALA A 131 9.88 19.45 -19.26
N ALA A 132 8.56 19.46 -19.41
CA ALA A 132 7.87 20.26 -20.43
C ALA A 132 8.02 21.76 -20.18
N GLU A 133 7.83 22.22 -18.93
CA GLU A 133 7.99 23.63 -18.55
C GLU A 133 9.42 24.12 -18.75
N ILE A 134 10.42 23.32 -18.36
CA ILE A 134 11.83 23.64 -18.57
C ILE A 134 12.12 23.73 -20.08
N ASN A 135 11.68 22.75 -20.86
CA ASN A 135 11.87 22.78 -22.32
C ASN A 135 11.26 24.04 -22.97
N ASP A 136 10.04 24.42 -22.58
CA ASP A 136 9.40 25.64 -23.07
C ASP A 136 10.23 26.89 -22.72
N THR A 137 10.76 26.96 -21.49
CA THR A 137 11.64 28.06 -21.05
C THR A 137 12.93 28.11 -21.87
N LEU A 138 13.55 26.96 -22.16
CA LEU A 138 14.75 26.87 -22.99
C LEU A 138 14.47 27.36 -24.41
N VAL A 139 13.34 26.97 -25.00
CA VAL A 139 12.93 27.41 -26.35
C VAL A 139 12.73 28.93 -26.39
N GLN A 140 12.09 29.49 -25.36
CA GLN A 140 11.89 30.94 -25.26
C GLN A 140 13.21 31.70 -25.13
N ASN A 141 14.10 31.28 -24.23
CA ASN A 141 15.40 31.93 -24.04
C ASN A 141 16.27 31.83 -25.30
N LEU A 142 16.22 30.70 -25.99
CA LEU A 142 16.93 30.54 -27.27
C LEU A 142 16.39 31.49 -28.35
N ALA A 143 15.08 31.73 -28.39
CA ALA A 143 14.49 32.71 -29.30
C ALA A 143 14.96 34.14 -28.98
N VAL A 144 15.07 34.50 -27.70
CA VAL A 144 15.62 35.81 -27.25
C VAL A 144 17.09 35.95 -27.61
N ALA A 145 17.89 34.92 -27.35
CA ALA A 145 19.31 34.89 -27.71
C ALA A 145 19.51 35.10 -29.21
N LYS A 146 18.74 34.37 -30.03
CA LYS A 146 18.75 34.52 -31.49
C LYS A 146 18.43 35.96 -31.91
N TRP A 147 17.38 36.56 -31.36
CA TRP A 147 16.99 37.93 -31.71
C TRP A 147 18.06 38.96 -31.32
N LYS A 148 18.71 38.81 -30.16
CA LYS A 148 19.84 39.67 -29.73
C LYS A 148 21.02 39.57 -30.70
N LEU A 149 21.36 38.36 -31.13
CA LEU A 149 22.40 38.14 -32.14
C LEU A 149 22.03 38.80 -33.49
N GLU A 150 20.78 38.64 -33.96
CA GLU A 150 20.31 39.23 -35.22
C GLU A 150 20.24 40.76 -35.21
N SER A 151 20.02 41.37 -34.05
CA SER A 151 19.98 42.83 -33.86
C SER A 151 21.35 43.48 -33.62
N GLY A 152 22.43 42.69 -33.57
CA GLY A 152 23.80 43.19 -33.38
C GLY A 152 24.26 43.28 -31.92
N ASP A 153 23.40 42.94 -30.95
CA ASP A 153 23.77 42.78 -29.53
C ASP A 153 24.43 41.40 -29.31
N VAL A 154 25.64 41.24 -29.85
CA VAL A 154 26.35 39.96 -29.83
C VAL A 154 26.71 39.53 -28.40
N ALA A 155 27.12 40.47 -27.55
CA ALA A 155 27.49 40.18 -26.17
C ALA A 155 26.28 39.70 -25.36
N GLY A 156 25.15 40.39 -25.43
CA GLY A 156 23.92 39.98 -24.75
C GLY A 156 23.33 38.69 -25.33
N GLY A 157 23.49 38.43 -26.63
CA GLY A 157 23.04 37.19 -27.26
C GLY A 157 23.83 35.96 -26.80
N ILE A 158 25.15 36.09 -26.63
CA ILE A 158 26.02 35.02 -26.10
C ILE A 158 25.70 34.73 -24.63
N GLU A 159 25.46 35.76 -23.81
CA GLU A 159 25.14 35.61 -22.39
C GLU A 159 23.85 34.78 -22.18
N VAL A 160 22.77 35.12 -22.88
CA VAL A 160 21.49 34.38 -22.78
C VAL A 160 21.62 32.94 -23.30
N LEU A 161 22.46 32.72 -24.32
CA LEU A 161 22.72 31.38 -24.85
C LEU A 161 23.48 30.51 -23.83
N ASP A 162 24.50 31.05 -23.17
CA ASP A 162 25.30 30.34 -22.17
C ASP A 162 24.45 29.93 -20.96
N GLU A 163 23.58 30.83 -20.49
CA GLU A 163 22.61 30.54 -19.42
C GLU A 163 21.64 29.42 -19.82
N THR A 164 21.17 29.43 -21.07
CA THR A 164 20.25 28.41 -21.60
C THR A 164 20.93 27.03 -21.69
N ILE A 165 22.20 26.98 -22.10
CA ILE A 165 22.98 25.73 -22.17
C ILE A 165 23.16 25.13 -20.77
N HIS A 166 23.52 25.95 -19.78
CA HIS A 166 23.67 25.50 -18.39
C HIS A 166 22.37 24.93 -17.81
N ALA A 167 21.23 25.56 -18.11
CA ALA A 167 19.92 25.04 -17.73
C ALA A 167 19.59 23.70 -18.40
N GLY A 168 19.92 23.54 -19.68
CA GLY A 168 19.76 22.28 -20.43
C GLY A 168 20.64 21.13 -19.91
N GLU A 169 21.90 21.42 -19.55
CA GLU A 169 22.81 20.43 -18.94
C GLU A 169 22.29 19.92 -17.59
N GLY A 170 21.70 20.81 -16.79
CA GLY A 170 21.04 20.46 -15.53
C GLY A 170 19.89 19.46 -15.71
N LEU A 171 19.07 19.65 -16.75
CA LEU A 171 17.97 18.74 -17.09
C LEU A 171 18.48 17.34 -17.49
N VAL A 172 19.48 17.28 -18.39
CA VAL A 172 20.07 16.01 -18.85
C VAL A 172 20.68 15.23 -17.69
N ARG A 173 21.39 15.92 -16.79
CA ARG A 173 21.99 15.30 -15.60
C ARG A 173 20.92 14.72 -14.66
N THR A 174 19.79 15.41 -14.51
CA THR A 174 18.65 14.94 -13.70
C THR A 174 17.99 13.70 -14.31
N LEU A 175 17.77 13.69 -15.63
CA LEU A 175 17.21 12.52 -16.34
C LEU A 175 18.13 11.30 -16.28
N LEU A 176 19.44 11.50 -16.48
CA LEU A 176 20.44 10.43 -16.36
C LEU A 176 20.58 9.92 -14.92
N GLY A 177 20.47 10.81 -13.93
CA GLY A 177 20.43 10.45 -12.51
C GLY A 177 19.23 9.58 -12.15
N GLY A 178 18.05 9.85 -12.74
CA GLY A 178 16.84 9.06 -12.55
C GLY A 178 16.90 7.65 -13.18
N LEU A 179 17.54 7.51 -14.35
CA LEU A 179 17.68 6.22 -15.05
C LEU A 179 18.72 5.29 -14.40
N GLY A 180 19.75 5.84 -13.74
CA GLY A 180 20.79 5.07 -13.05
C GLY A 180 20.28 4.27 -11.85
N ILE A 181 19.26 4.78 -11.14
CA ILE A 181 18.68 4.13 -9.97
C ILE A 181 17.78 2.95 -10.38
N SER A 182 17.01 3.10 -11.48
CA SER A 182 16.12 2.06 -12.03
C SER A 182 16.83 0.77 -12.48
N ASN A 183 18.07 0.88 -12.98
CA ASN A 183 18.86 -0.28 -13.41
C ASN A 183 19.53 -1.04 -12.24
N GLY A 184 19.75 -0.37 -11.10
CA GLY A 184 20.36 -0.98 -9.91
C GLY A 184 19.45 -2.01 -9.22
N GLU A 185 18.14 -1.76 -9.19
CA GLU A 185 17.15 -2.65 -8.54
C GLU A 185 16.97 -3.98 -9.31
N ARG A 186 16.94 -3.96 -10.66
CA ARG A 186 16.70 -5.17 -11.46
C ARG A 186 17.83 -6.20 -11.38
N ARG A 187 19.03 -5.80 -10.96
CA ARG A 187 20.19 -6.71 -10.83
C ARG A 187 20.19 -7.50 -9.52
N ARG A 188 19.43 -7.08 -8.51
CA ARG A 188 19.31 -7.80 -7.21
C ARG A 188 18.24 -8.88 -7.18
N SER A 189 17.28 -8.87 -8.12
CA SER A 189 16.14 -9.81 -8.12
C SER A 189 16.30 -11.05 -9.01
N ARG A 190 17.51 -11.37 -9.47
CA ARG A 190 17.77 -12.65 -10.16
C ARG A 190 18.22 -13.69 -9.12
N PRO A 191 17.36 -14.63 -8.69
CA PRO A 191 17.80 -15.69 -7.80
C PRO A 191 18.83 -16.53 -8.56
N ARG A 192 20.01 -16.70 -7.95
CA ARG A 192 20.99 -17.72 -8.35
C ARG A 192 20.29 -19.08 -8.27
N ALA A 193 19.80 -19.57 -9.40
CA ALA A 193 19.48 -20.98 -9.56
C ALA A 193 20.78 -21.75 -9.32
N LEU A 194 20.80 -22.48 -8.21
CA LEU A 194 21.80 -23.46 -7.86
C LEU A 194 21.88 -24.50 -8.98
N HIS A 195 22.93 -24.46 -9.80
CA HIS A 195 23.36 -25.64 -10.52
C HIS A 195 24.01 -26.58 -9.50
N ARG A 196 23.28 -27.66 -9.18
CA ARG A 196 23.81 -28.86 -8.53
C ARG A 196 23.60 -30.02 -9.49
N HIS A 197 24.66 -30.83 -9.57
CA HIS A 197 24.82 -32.10 -10.30
C HIS A 197 25.26 -31.98 -11.75
#